data_AF-A0AAJ1RKX8-F1
#
_entry.id   AF-A0AAJ1RKX8-F1
#
_cell.length_a   1.000
_cell.length_b   1.000
_cell.length_c   1.000
_cell.angle_alpha   90.00
_cell.angle_beta   90.00
_cell.angle_gamma   90.00
#
_symmetry.space_group_name_H-M   'P 1'
#
loop_
_entity.id
_entity.type
_entity.pdbx_description
1 polymer ?
#
loop_
_entity_poly.entity_id
_entity_poly.type
_entity_poly.pdbx_seq_one_letter_code
_entity_poly.pdbx_strand_id
1 'polypeptide(L)'
;MFGTQDCLIAAVKLIDLSGIHIDTDCTEVTYIHLLFDQHEVIFANGAPCESLHTGTEALKCISSAARAELFAIFPELMTAPSQHRLAALCPENRQQRQLIARHKKNKKPVLCL
;
A
#
# COMPACT_ATOMS: atom_id res chain seq x y z
N MET A 1 -3.37 19.21 -3.96
CA MET A 1 -2.66 18.69 -5.16
C MET A 1 -3.55 17.73 -5.95
N PHE A 2 -4.31 16.85 -5.28
CA PHE A 2 -5.09 15.80 -5.94
C PHE A 2 -6.61 15.91 -5.79
N GLY A 3 -7.12 16.98 -5.17
CA GLY A 3 -8.56 17.11 -4.88
C GLY A 3 -9.10 16.16 -3.82
N THR A 4 -8.24 15.34 -3.22
CA THR A 4 -8.50 14.47 -2.06
C THR A 4 -7.63 14.89 -0.88
N GLN A 5 -8.07 14.55 0.33
CA GLN A 5 -7.30 14.73 1.56
C GLN A 5 -6.19 13.68 1.68
N ASP A 6 -6.49 12.44 1.27
CA ASP A 6 -5.60 11.29 1.41
C ASP A 6 -5.29 10.62 0.07
N CYS A 7 -4.08 10.05 -0.03
CA CYS A 7 -3.64 9.27 -1.18
C CYS A 7 -2.60 8.22 -0.77
N LEU A 8 -2.56 7.11 -1.51
CA LEU A 8 -1.54 6.07 -1.36
C LEU A 8 -0.24 6.50 -2.02
N ILE A 9 0.88 6.30 -1.32
CA ILE A 9 2.23 6.62 -1.79
C ILE A 9 3.12 5.41 -1.52
N ALA A 10 3.95 5.05 -2.50
CA ALA A 10 4.90 3.95 -2.31
C ALA A 10 5.89 4.27 -1.17
N ALA A 11 6.03 3.35 -0.20
CA ALA A 11 6.85 3.56 0.99
C ALA A 11 8.30 3.98 0.67
N VAL A 12 8.89 3.44 -0.40
CA VAL A 12 10.24 3.81 -0.86
C VAL A 12 10.38 5.29 -1.24
N LYS A 13 9.29 5.99 -1.56
CA LYS A 13 9.32 7.44 -1.82
C LYS A 13 9.40 8.26 -0.55
N LEU A 14 8.98 7.70 0.58
CA LEU A 14 8.97 8.39 1.87
C LEU A 14 10.36 8.56 2.48
N ILE A 15 11.36 7.78 2.05
CA ILE A 15 12.74 7.84 2.54
C ILE A 15 13.42 9.21 2.33
N ASP A 16 12.88 10.06 1.45
CA ASP A 16 13.36 11.42 1.23
C ASP A 16 12.96 12.39 2.37
N LEU A 17 12.04 11.98 3.25
CA LEU A 17 11.53 12.76 4.37
C LEU A 17 12.34 12.48 5.65
N SER A 18 12.39 13.48 6.53
CA SER A 18 13.06 13.34 7.83
C SER A 18 12.33 12.32 8.71
N GLY A 19 13.08 11.46 9.38
CA GLY A 19 12.55 10.44 10.29
C GLY A 19 12.22 9.08 9.64
N ILE A 20 12.35 8.96 8.32
CA ILE A 20 12.09 7.71 7.58
C ILE A 20 13.40 7.24 6.96
N HIS A 21 13.77 5.99 7.21
CA HIS A 21 15.00 5.38 6.71
C HIS A 21 14.77 3.91 6.38
N ILE A 22 15.68 3.36 5.56
CA ILE A 22 15.73 1.92 5.31
C ILE A 22 16.37 1.29 6.55
N ASP A 23 15.65 0.35 7.16
CA ASP A 23 16.17 -0.47 8.25
C ASP A 23 17.11 -1.53 7.65
N THR A 24 18.39 -1.46 8.00
CA THR A 24 19.44 -2.41 7.60
C THR A 24 19.77 -3.44 8.67
N ASP A 25 19.19 -3.29 9.87
CA ASP A 25 19.47 -4.14 11.03
C ASP A 25 18.45 -5.30 11.14
N CYS A 26 17.30 -5.18 10.46
CA CYS A 26 16.32 -6.24 10.33
C CYS A 26 16.87 -7.44 9.56
N THR A 27 16.98 -8.59 10.24
CA THR A 27 17.57 -9.83 9.67
C THR A 27 16.54 -10.82 9.15
N GLU A 28 15.27 -10.70 9.57
CA GLU A 28 14.19 -11.59 9.17
C GLU A 28 12.87 -10.82 9.03
N VAL A 29 12.08 -11.17 8.01
CA VAL A 29 10.76 -10.60 7.77
C VAL A 29 9.74 -11.73 7.60
N THR A 30 8.65 -11.67 8.36
CA THR A 30 7.48 -12.53 8.14
C THR A 30 6.41 -11.77 7.37
N TYR A 31 6.00 -12.31 6.23
CA TYR A 31 4.92 -11.75 5.42
C TYR A 31 3.57 -12.36 5.81
N ILE A 32 2.66 -11.53 6.26
CA ILE A 32 1.27 -11.89 6.54
C ILE A 32 0.38 -11.12 5.56
N HIS A 33 -0.41 -11.85 4.77
CA HIS A 33 -1.36 -11.25 3.85
C HIS A 33 -2.71 -11.05 4.53
N LEU A 34 -3.14 -9.80 4.68
CA LEU A 34 -4.46 -9.45 5.19
C LEU A 34 -5.36 -9.09 4.01
N LEU A 35 -6.40 -9.90 3.78
CA LEU A 35 -7.37 -9.71 2.70
C LEU A 35 -8.75 -9.43 3.29
N PHE A 36 -9.42 -8.43 2.74
CA PHE A 36 -10.79 -8.02 3.08
C PHE A 36 -11.63 -7.99 1.81
N ASP A 37 -12.95 -7.82 1.97
CA ASP A 37 -13.90 -7.69 0.85
C ASP A 37 -13.51 -6.54 -0.11
N GLN A 38 -12.86 -5.50 0.40
CA GLN A 38 -12.31 -4.38 -0.37
C GLN A 38 -10.88 -4.04 0.10
N HIS A 39 -10.17 -3.24 -0.70
CA HIS A 39 -8.87 -2.72 -0.27
C HIS A 39 -9.08 -1.71 0.85
N GLU A 40 -8.37 -1.88 1.97
CA GLU A 40 -8.52 -1.05 3.16
C GLU A 40 -7.19 -0.42 3.58
N VAL A 41 -7.27 0.77 4.18
CA VAL A 41 -6.15 1.34 4.94
C VAL A 41 -6.30 0.90 6.39
N ILE A 42 -5.31 0.18 6.90
CA ILE A 42 -5.22 -0.31 8.27
C ILE A 42 -4.11 0.41 9.03
N PHE A 43 -4.05 0.28 10.35
CA PHE A 43 -2.99 0.86 11.16
C PHE A 43 -2.14 -0.24 11.80
N ALA A 44 -0.83 -0.18 11.57
CA ALA A 44 0.17 -1.03 12.19
C ALA A 44 1.13 -0.14 12.99
N ASN A 45 1.24 -0.38 14.30
CA ASN A 45 2.09 0.40 15.21
C ASN A 45 1.86 1.93 15.10
N GLY A 46 0.62 2.35 14.86
CA GLY A 46 0.24 3.75 14.69
C GLY A 46 0.54 4.36 13.32
N ALA A 47 1.13 3.60 12.38
CA ALA A 47 1.35 4.03 11.01
C ALA A 47 0.26 3.44 10.08
N PRO A 48 -0.33 4.24 9.18
CA PRO A 48 -1.23 3.71 8.16
C PRO A 48 -0.46 2.84 7.17
N CYS A 49 -1.04 1.69 6.87
CA CYS A 49 -0.56 0.67 5.95
C CYS A 49 -1.74 0.19 5.11
N GLU A 50 -1.47 -0.42 3.96
CA GLU A 50 -2.53 -0.95 3.10
C GLU A 50 -2.73 -2.46 3.33
N SER A 51 -3.98 -2.92 3.23
CA SER A 51 -4.27 -4.35 3.12
C SER A 51 -3.79 -4.91 1.77
N LEU A 52 -3.85 -6.22 1.57
CA LEU A 52 -3.49 -6.80 0.28
C LEU A 52 -4.46 -6.29 -0.81
N HIS A 53 -3.95 -5.55 -1.79
CA HIS A 53 -4.66 -5.27 -3.04
C HIS A 53 -4.42 -6.41 -4.03
N THR A 54 -5.47 -7.16 -4.38
CA THR A 54 -5.42 -8.35 -5.24
C THR A 54 -5.36 -8.00 -6.74
N GLY A 55 -4.54 -7.02 -7.10
CA GLY A 55 -4.19 -6.76 -8.50
C GLY A 55 -3.47 -7.95 -9.16
N THR A 56 -3.38 -7.92 -10.49
CA THR A 56 -2.79 -8.99 -11.32
C THR A 56 -1.37 -9.39 -10.90
N GLU A 57 -0.57 -8.46 -10.38
CA GLU A 57 0.80 -8.75 -9.92
C GLU A 57 0.84 -9.35 -8.51
N ALA A 58 -0.03 -8.92 -7.60
CA ALA A 58 -0.07 -9.44 -6.23
C ALA A 58 -0.41 -10.93 -6.21
N LEU A 59 -1.37 -11.35 -7.04
CA LEU A 59 -1.74 -12.76 -7.15
C LEU A 59 -0.57 -13.64 -7.60
N LYS A 60 0.36 -13.12 -8.43
CA LYS A 60 1.55 -13.87 -8.90
C LYS A 60 2.55 -14.16 -7.78
N CYS A 61 2.66 -13.27 -6.79
CA CYS A 61 3.57 -13.43 -5.66
C CYS A 61 3.07 -14.45 -4.62
N ILE A 62 1.77 -14.79 -4.66
CA ILE A 62 1.17 -15.78 -3.77
C ILE A 62 1.44 -17.18 -4.32
N SER A 63 1.80 -18.13 -3.43
CA SER A 63 2.02 -19.52 -3.79
C SER A 63 0.77 -20.13 -4.44
N SER A 64 0.95 -21.15 -5.28
CA SER A 64 -0.18 -21.83 -5.93
C SER A 64 -1.19 -22.40 -4.92
N ALA A 65 -0.71 -22.94 -3.81
CA ALA A 65 -1.54 -23.47 -2.73
C ALA A 65 -2.37 -22.37 -2.05
N ALA A 66 -1.73 -21.27 -1.64
CA ALA A 66 -2.42 -20.16 -1.01
C ALA A 66 -3.38 -19.45 -1.99
N ARG A 67 -3.05 -19.41 -3.29
CA ARG A 67 -3.95 -18.88 -4.31
C ARG A 67 -5.20 -19.75 -4.49
N ALA A 68 -5.05 -21.07 -4.42
CA ALA A 68 -6.19 -21.99 -4.49
C ALA A 68 -7.13 -21.83 -3.30
N GLU A 69 -6.58 -21.70 -2.08
CA GLU A 69 -7.36 -21.39 -0.87
C GLU A 69 -8.06 -20.03 -0.99
N LEU A 70 -7.33 -19.01 -1.44
CA LEU A 70 -7.86 -17.66 -1.64
C LEU A 70 -9.02 -17.63 -2.66
N PHE A 71 -8.94 -18.39 -3.75
CA PHE A 71 -10.05 -18.50 -4.71
C PHE A 71 -11.23 -19.33 -4.19
N ALA A 72 -11.00 -20.25 -3.24
CA ALA A 72 -12.09 -20.97 -2.58
C ALA A 72 -12.86 -20.07 -1.61
N ILE A 73 -12.17 -19.11 -0.97
CA ILE A 73 -12.76 -18.17 -0.02
C ILE A 73 -13.38 -16.96 -0.75
N PHE A 74 -12.70 -16.45 -1.79
CA PHE A 74 -13.09 -15.26 -2.57
C PHE A 74 -13.18 -15.61 -4.08
N PRO A 75 -14.23 -16.33 -4.51
CA PRO A 75 -14.37 -16.77 -5.90
C PRO A 75 -14.42 -15.62 -6.92
N GLU A 76 -14.88 -14.45 -6.52
CA GLU A 76 -14.95 -13.23 -7.32
C GLU A 76 -13.58 -12.77 -7.85
N LEU A 77 -12.49 -13.13 -7.16
CA LEU A 77 -11.13 -12.82 -7.60
C LEU A 77 -10.74 -13.55 -8.89
N MET A 78 -11.44 -14.63 -9.26
CA MET A 78 -11.21 -15.34 -10.52
C MET A 78 -11.86 -14.65 -11.73
N THR A 79 -13.00 -13.98 -11.52
CA THR A 79 -13.86 -13.48 -12.61
C THR A 79 -13.71 -11.99 -12.84
N ALA A 80 -13.38 -11.21 -11.80
CA ALA A 80 -13.23 -9.77 -11.92
C ALA A 80 -12.14 -9.19 -10.98
N PRO A 81 -10.84 -9.47 -11.23
CA PRO A 81 -9.74 -8.91 -10.43
C PRO A 81 -9.75 -7.37 -10.34
N SER A 82 -10.33 -6.72 -11.36
CA SER A 82 -10.44 -5.26 -11.47
C SER A 82 -11.53 -4.63 -10.59
N GLN A 83 -12.38 -5.43 -9.93
CA GLN A 83 -13.43 -4.90 -9.05
C GLN A 83 -12.91 -4.46 -7.68
N HIS A 84 -11.75 -4.97 -7.24
CA HIS A 84 -11.12 -4.50 -6.01
C HIS A 84 -10.50 -3.13 -6.26
N ARG A 85 -11.25 -2.07 -5.92
CA ARG A 85 -10.78 -0.70 -6.03
C ARG A 85 -9.80 -0.41 -4.90
N LEU A 86 -8.82 0.44 -5.16
CA LEU A 86 -7.95 0.94 -4.10
C LEU A 86 -8.76 1.78 -3.10
N ALA A 87 -8.49 1.57 -1.81
CA ALA A 87 -8.99 2.38 -0.69
C ALA A 87 -8.88 3.90 -0.90
N ALA A 88 -7.82 4.35 -1.58
CA ALA A 88 -7.60 5.76 -1.89
C ALA A 88 -6.90 5.93 -3.24
N LEU A 89 -6.90 7.16 -3.75
CA LEU A 89 -6.16 7.52 -4.96
C LEU A 89 -4.68 7.14 -4.81
N CYS A 90 -4.13 6.43 -5.79
CA CYS A 90 -2.69 6.21 -5.92
C CYS A 90 -2.17 7.08 -7.09
N PRO A 91 -1.51 8.23 -6.83
CA PRO A 91 -1.00 9.10 -7.87
C PRO A 91 0.12 8.42 -8.66
N GLU A 92 0.36 8.87 -9.88
CA GLU A 92 1.47 8.36 -10.68
C GLU A 92 2.83 8.67 -10.03
N ASN A 93 3.86 7.88 -10.36
CA ASN A 93 5.22 8.02 -9.82
C ASN A 93 5.75 9.47 -9.82
N ARG A 94 5.50 10.23 -10.89
CA ARG A 94 5.93 11.63 -10.99
C ARG A 94 5.22 12.52 -9.97
N GLN A 95 3.91 12.30 -9.78
CA GLN A 95 3.09 13.05 -8.83
C GLN A 95 3.43 12.70 -7.38
N GLN A 96 3.71 11.43 -7.08
CA GLN A 96 4.18 11.02 -5.75
C GLN A 96 5.48 11.75 -5.38
N ARG A 97 6.47 11.78 -6.28
CA ARG A 97 7.73 12.51 -6.07
C ARG A 97 7.50 14.01 -5.82
N GLN A 98 6.59 14.62 -6.56
CA GLN A 98 6.24 16.04 -6.37
C GLN A 98 5.59 16.30 -5.01
N LEU A 99 4.70 15.40 -4.55
CA LEU A 99 4.11 15.48 -3.22
C LEU A 99 5.19 15.44 -2.15
N ILE A 100 6.08 14.44 -2.20
CA ILE A 100 7.17 14.27 -1.22
C ILE A 100 8.11 15.47 -1.21
N ALA A 101 8.50 15.99 -2.38
CA ALA A 101 9.30 17.20 -2.49
C ALA A 101 8.61 18.41 -1.84
N ARG A 102 7.28 18.53 -1.96
CA ARG A 102 6.49 19.60 -1.35
C ARG A 102 6.42 19.46 0.17
N HIS A 103 6.24 18.26 0.70
CA HIS A 103 6.28 18.02 2.16
C HIS A 103 7.65 18.35 2.74
N LYS A 104 8.73 17.89 2.08
CA LYS A 104 10.11 18.20 2.45
C LYS A 104 10.39 19.71 2.46
N LYS A 105 10.04 20.41 1.37
CA LYS A 105 10.25 21.86 1.24
C LYS A 105 9.53 22.66 2.32
N ASN A 106 8.30 22.28 2.63
CA ASN A 106 7.45 23.02 3.57
C ASN A 106 7.58 22.53 5.02
N LYS A 107 8.42 21.51 5.28
CA LYS A 107 8.54 20.83 6.58
C LYS A 107 7.19 20.40 7.16
N LYS A 108 6.27 19.96 6.28
CA LYS A 108 4.95 19.49 6.68
C LYS A 108 4.99 17.97 6.87
N PRO A 109 4.51 17.44 8.00
CA PRO A 109 4.41 16.00 8.18
C PRO A 109 3.46 15.40 7.15
N VAL A 110 3.66 14.11 6.84
CA VAL A 110 2.78 13.35 5.93
C VAL A 110 1.59 12.72 6.65
N LEU A 111 1.65 12.66 7.98
CA LEU A 111 0.56 12.25 8.86
C LEU A 111 0.26 13.39 9.82
N CYS A 112 -1.01 13.74 9.95
CA CYS A 112 -1.49 14.59 11.02
C CYS A 112 -2.16 13.66 12.04
N LEU A 113 -1.41 13.24 13.06
CA LEU A 113 -1.95 12.58 14.25
C LEU A 113 -2.47 13.64 15.23
#